data_AF-A0AAN9Y2R6-F1
#
_entry.id   AF-A0AAN9Y2R6-F1
#
_cell.length_a   1.000
_cell.length_b   1.000
_cell.length_c   1.000
_cell.angle_alpha   90.00
_cell.angle_beta   90.00
_cell.angle_gamma   90.00
#
_symmetry.space_group_name_H-M   'P 1'
#
loop_
_entity.id
_entity.type
_entity.pdbx_description
1 polymer ?
#
loop_
_entity_poly.entity_id
_entity_poly.type
_entity_poly.pdbx_seq_one_letter_code
_entity_poly.pdbx_strand_id
1 'polypeptide(L)'
;MESGLMSDKLIKLAENVATTRKELQNIRKELRRLNQVHQKDMDNIISSLKTWKCESCSTSDAASIEESSASMDESIPFKPIGIITSSFHEKRGTPRQPGICASIQGKITLFNSIFTNPEHALEGLEDFSHIWILFYFHRNDSTHIRAKVSPPRLNGLKTGVFSTRSPHRPCSVGLSLVHLDYIDGSSVYFSGVDMLDGTPVLDIKPYIPHYDNPVTLNQQWNTEKHLGNDIYGSNSELIDHSRIPREAPDGEEEGSPNDLSSAASSMQISEQVRVPRWISEPPAGQLSVVFKERARSELEALRRNQEQGNIRDVDDRVDLECSIVQILQEDPRSVYVRERYANQFYTFLIGKYHVSCKFDDSKRLVQVYKIALANSLGDTNVTGQVIGT
;
A
#
# COMPACT_ATOMS: atom_id res chain seq x y z
N MET A 1 11.43 -67.90 -19.64
CA MET A 1 10.15 -67.60 -20.33
C MET A 1 9.57 -66.24 -19.94
N GLU A 2 9.65 -65.80 -18.68
CA GLU A 2 9.03 -64.54 -18.23
C GLU A 2 9.58 -63.25 -18.87
N SER A 3 10.87 -63.22 -19.26
CA SER A 3 11.49 -62.03 -19.87
C SER A 3 10.87 -61.61 -21.21
N GLY A 4 10.49 -62.57 -22.07
CA GLY A 4 9.79 -62.28 -23.33
C GLY A 4 8.40 -61.70 -23.09
N LEU A 5 7.68 -62.23 -22.11
CA LEU A 5 6.31 -61.80 -21.77
C LEU A 5 6.26 -60.36 -21.20
N MET A 6 7.34 -59.91 -20.55
CA MET A 6 7.52 -58.51 -20.14
C MET A 6 7.80 -57.58 -21.33
N SER A 7 8.64 -58.03 -22.29
CA SER A 7 8.95 -57.27 -23.50
C SER A 7 7.69 -57.00 -24.34
N ASP A 8 6.87 -58.03 -24.58
CA ASP A 8 5.63 -57.89 -25.37
C ASP A 8 4.60 -56.96 -24.71
N LYS A 9 4.55 -56.94 -23.38
CA LYS A 9 3.69 -56.01 -22.62
C LYS A 9 4.17 -54.56 -22.75
N LEU A 10 5.48 -54.33 -22.71
CA LEU A 10 6.08 -53.00 -22.89
C LEU A 10 5.85 -52.46 -24.31
N ILE A 11 5.98 -53.29 -25.34
CA ILE A 11 5.71 -52.91 -26.74
C ILE A 11 4.23 -52.51 -26.91
N LYS A 12 3.29 -53.36 -26.46
CA LYS A 12 1.85 -53.04 -26.52
C LYS A 12 1.48 -51.78 -25.74
N LEU A 13 2.13 -51.53 -24.60
CA LEU A 13 1.91 -50.31 -23.83
C LEU A 13 2.42 -49.06 -24.58
N ALA A 14 3.56 -49.15 -25.26
CA ALA A 14 4.08 -48.06 -26.09
C ALA A 14 3.16 -47.75 -27.29
N GLU A 15 2.63 -48.78 -27.96
CA GLU A 15 1.65 -48.64 -29.05
C GLU A 15 0.35 -47.98 -28.57
N ASN A 16 -0.16 -48.39 -27.41
CA ASN A 16 -1.35 -47.78 -26.79
C ASN A 16 -1.11 -46.30 -26.44
N VAL A 17 0.05 -45.96 -25.87
CA VAL A 17 0.43 -44.56 -25.56
C VAL A 17 0.57 -43.72 -26.83
N ALA A 18 1.13 -44.27 -27.91
CA ALA A 18 1.22 -43.60 -29.21
C ALA A 18 -0.17 -43.33 -29.80
N THR A 19 -1.07 -44.31 -29.72
CA THR A 19 -2.46 -44.20 -30.18
C THR A 19 -3.24 -43.15 -29.39
N THR A 20 -3.19 -43.22 -28.05
CA THR A 20 -3.83 -42.23 -27.16
C THR A 20 -3.31 -40.82 -27.41
N ARG A 21 -2.01 -40.63 -27.67
CA ARG A 21 -1.44 -39.33 -28.03
C ARG A 21 -2.00 -38.78 -29.34
N LYS A 22 -2.21 -39.64 -30.34
CA LYS A 22 -2.79 -39.28 -31.64
C LYS A 22 -4.27 -38.91 -31.51
N GLU A 23 -5.04 -39.66 -30.74
CA GLU A 23 -6.43 -39.33 -30.41
C GLU A 23 -6.54 -38.00 -29.67
N LEU A 24 -5.68 -37.77 -28.68
CA LEU A 24 -5.68 -36.53 -27.89
C LEU A 24 -5.22 -35.31 -28.72
N GLN A 25 -4.39 -35.51 -29.75
CA GLN A 25 -4.11 -34.48 -30.77
C GLN A 25 -5.33 -34.22 -31.67
N ASN A 26 -6.05 -35.25 -32.11
CA ASN A 26 -7.28 -35.11 -32.90
C ASN A 26 -8.36 -34.36 -32.12
N ILE A 27 -8.62 -34.72 -30.86
CA ILE A 27 -9.57 -34.04 -29.97
C ILE A 27 -9.19 -32.56 -29.80
N ARG A 28 -7.90 -32.24 -29.60
CA ARG A 28 -7.40 -30.84 -29.54
C ARG A 28 -7.52 -30.09 -30.88
N LYS A 29 -7.54 -30.78 -32.01
CA LYS A 29 -7.80 -30.16 -33.32
C LYS A 29 -9.29 -29.86 -33.47
N GLU A 30 -10.13 -30.82 -33.11
CA GLU A 30 -11.59 -30.68 -33.21
C GLU A 30 -12.15 -29.63 -32.24
N LEU A 31 -11.65 -29.58 -31.00
CA LEU A 31 -12.02 -28.53 -30.04
C LEU A 31 -11.68 -27.12 -30.56
N ARG A 32 -10.54 -26.95 -31.24
CA ARG A 32 -10.18 -25.67 -31.87
C ARG A 32 -11.09 -25.34 -33.05
N ARG A 33 -11.45 -26.32 -33.88
CA ARG A 33 -12.42 -26.15 -34.96
C ARG A 33 -13.81 -25.75 -34.43
N LEU A 34 -14.27 -26.43 -33.38
CA LEU A 34 -15.57 -26.16 -32.74
C LEU A 34 -15.61 -24.74 -32.16
N ASN A 35 -14.53 -24.30 -31.49
CA ASN A 35 -14.44 -22.96 -30.91
C ASN A 35 -14.42 -21.87 -32.01
N GLN A 36 -13.77 -22.11 -33.15
CA GLN A 36 -13.80 -21.20 -34.30
C GLN A 36 -15.20 -21.09 -34.93
N VAL A 37 -15.94 -22.21 -35.01
CA VAL A 37 -17.35 -22.20 -35.48
C VAL A 37 -18.22 -21.44 -34.49
N HIS A 38 -18.11 -21.73 -33.19
CA HIS A 38 -18.88 -21.05 -32.15
C HIS A 38 -18.63 -19.54 -32.13
N GLN A 39 -17.37 -19.08 -32.25
CA GLN A 39 -17.07 -17.65 -32.34
C GLN A 39 -17.74 -17.02 -33.56
N LYS A 40 -17.67 -17.66 -34.73
CA LYS A 40 -18.32 -17.17 -35.95
C LYS A 40 -19.84 -17.11 -35.81
N ASP A 41 -20.45 -18.10 -35.15
CA ASP A 41 -21.89 -18.12 -34.91
C ASP A 41 -22.30 -17.00 -33.93
N MET A 42 -21.50 -16.72 -32.90
CA MET A 42 -21.70 -15.57 -32.01
C MET A 42 -21.59 -14.24 -32.77
N ASP A 43 -20.58 -14.08 -33.63
CA ASP A 43 -20.40 -12.88 -34.46
C ASP A 43 -21.60 -12.69 -35.42
N ASN A 44 -22.11 -13.78 -36.02
CA ASN A 44 -23.30 -13.78 -36.87
C ASN A 44 -24.58 -13.40 -36.10
N ILE A 45 -24.76 -13.92 -34.87
CA ILE A 45 -25.90 -13.58 -34.01
C ILE A 45 -25.84 -12.10 -33.62
N ILE A 46 -24.68 -11.60 -33.21
CA ILE A 46 -24.50 -10.18 -32.86
C ILE A 46 -24.76 -9.28 -34.06
N SER A 47 -24.29 -9.65 -35.26
CA SER A 47 -24.56 -8.92 -36.51
C SER A 47 -26.05 -8.89 -36.85
N SER A 48 -26.73 -10.03 -36.65
CA SER A 48 -28.17 -10.17 -36.89
C SER A 48 -28.99 -9.35 -35.89
N LEU A 49 -28.64 -9.36 -34.60
CA LEU A 49 -29.29 -8.54 -33.56
C LEU A 49 -29.09 -7.04 -33.80
N LYS A 50 -27.90 -6.61 -34.27
CA LYS A 50 -27.62 -5.21 -34.63
C LYS A 50 -28.40 -4.72 -35.85
N THR A 51 -28.80 -5.61 -36.75
CA THR A 51 -29.53 -5.28 -37.98
C THR A 51 -31.03 -5.55 -37.88
N TRP A 52 -31.48 -6.30 -36.88
CA TRP A 52 -32.88 -6.60 -36.63
C TRP A 52 -33.64 -5.35 -36.18
N LYS A 53 -34.72 -5.03 -36.89
CA LYS A 53 -35.70 -4.01 -36.51
C LYS A 53 -37.06 -4.66 -36.39
N CYS A 54 -37.77 -4.36 -35.31
CA CYS A 54 -39.12 -4.86 -35.08
C CYS A 54 -40.12 -4.13 -36.01
N GLU A 55 -40.96 -4.89 -36.74
CA GLU A 55 -41.92 -4.33 -37.71
C GLU A 55 -42.95 -3.38 -37.07
N SER A 56 -43.22 -3.48 -35.77
CA SER A 56 -44.16 -2.61 -35.05
C SER A 56 -43.56 -1.33 -34.45
N CYS A 57 -42.24 -1.15 -34.46
CA CYS A 57 -41.57 -0.01 -33.80
C CYS A 57 -41.26 1.17 -34.72
N SER A 58 -41.86 1.24 -35.91
CA SER A 58 -41.55 2.22 -36.96
C SER A 58 -42.23 3.60 -36.78
N THR A 59 -42.99 3.83 -35.71
CA THR A 59 -43.80 5.06 -35.51
C THR A 59 -43.74 5.67 -34.10
N SER A 60 -42.71 5.36 -33.32
CA SER A 60 -42.42 6.09 -32.08
C SER A 60 -40.95 6.53 -32.06
N ASP A 61 -40.73 7.84 -32.12
CA ASP A 61 -39.44 8.46 -31.80
C ASP A 61 -39.08 8.15 -30.34
N ALA A 62 -38.36 7.06 -30.14
CA ALA A 62 -37.82 6.66 -28.84
C ALA A 62 -36.39 7.22 -28.74
N ALA A 63 -36.18 8.07 -27.73
CA ALA A 63 -34.88 8.68 -27.46
C ALA A 63 -33.75 7.65 -27.43
N SER A 64 -32.59 8.05 -27.96
CA SER A 64 -31.36 7.27 -27.93
C SER A 64 -30.91 7.01 -26.49
N ILE A 65 -31.35 5.88 -25.93
CA ILE A 65 -30.65 5.22 -24.83
C ILE A 65 -29.40 4.61 -25.45
N GLU A 66 -28.33 5.40 -25.49
CA GLU A 66 -26.99 4.85 -25.66
C GLU A 66 -26.67 4.03 -24.42
N GLU A 67 -26.95 2.72 -24.47
CA GLU A 67 -26.24 1.77 -23.63
C GLU A 67 -24.75 1.85 -24.02
N SER A 68 -24.02 2.73 -23.37
CA SER A 68 -22.58 2.82 -23.46
C SER A 68 -22.00 1.50 -22.97
N SER A 69 -21.77 0.57 -23.91
CA SER A 69 -20.98 -0.63 -23.67
C SER A 69 -19.55 -0.19 -23.39
N ALA A 70 -19.29 0.23 -22.15
CA ALA A 70 -18.00 0.72 -21.70
C ALA A 70 -16.95 -0.32 -22.08
N SER A 71 -16.06 0.06 -23.00
CA SER A 71 -15.11 -0.90 -23.55
C SER A 71 -14.17 -1.31 -22.41
N MET A 72 -13.98 -2.61 -22.19
CA MET A 72 -13.16 -3.11 -21.08
C MET A 72 -11.65 -2.82 -21.21
N ASP A 73 -11.27 -1.96 -22.16
CA ASP A 73 -9.92 -1.50 -22.45
C ASP A 73 -9.82 0.05 -22.39
N GLU A 74 -10.87 0.73 -21.91
CA GLU A 74 -10.88 2.19 -21.77
C GLU A 74 -10.03 2.64 -20.58
N SER A 75 -8.82 3.11 -20.86
CA SER A 75 -7.89 3.60 -19.85
C SER A 75 -8.41 4.87 -19.19
N ILE A 76 -8.50 4.89 -17.86
CA ILE A 76 -8.87 6.08 -17.08
C ILE A 76 -7.59 6.90 -16.78
N PRO A 77 -7.39 8.09 -17.40
CA PRO A 77 -6.18 8.87 -17.19
C PRO A 77 -6.27 9.69 -15.89
N PHE A 78 -5.30 9.51 -15.00
CA PHE A 78 -5.13 10.36 -13.82
C PHE A 78 -4.13 11.48 -14.09
N LYS A 79 -4.46 12.71 -13.70
CA LYS A 79 -3.54 13.85 -13.66
C LYS A 79 -3.06 14.03 -12.22
N PRO A 80 -1.74 14.07 -11.93
CA PRO A 80 -1.27 14.36 -10.58
C PRO A 80 -1.66 15.76 -10.13
N ILE A 81 -2.08 15.90 -8.88
CA ILE A 81 -2.47 17.19 -8.27
C ILE A 81 -1.27 17.97 -7.71
N GLY A 82 -0.15 17.29 -7.52
CA GLY A 82 1.07 17.86 -6.93
C GLY A 82 2.22 16.86 -6.90
N ILE A 83 3.30 17.24 -6.22
CA ILE A 83 4.53 16.46 -6.11
C ILE A 83 5.03 16.38 -4.66
N ILE A 84 5.56 15.22 -4.28
CA ILE A 84 6.23 14.99 -3.00
C ILE A 84 7.71 15.32 -3.11
N THR A 85 8.19 16.17 -2.19
CA THR A 85 9.60 16.33 -1.87
C THR A 85 9.92 15.51 -0.62
N SER A 86 11.02 14.76 -0.62
CA SER A 86 11.45 13.95 0.53
C SER A 86 12.94 13.67 0.56
N SER A 87 13.44 13.18 1.70
CA SER A 87 14.82 12.70 1.84
C SER A 87 15.15 11.45 0.99
N PHE A 88 14.16 10.76 0.37
CA PHE A 88 14.37 9.46 -0.29
C PHE A 88 14.49 9.55 -1.81
N HIS A 89 15.71 9.80 -2.29
CA HIS A 89 15.99 9.94 -3.73
C HIS A 89 16.06 8.60 -4.49
N GLU A 90 16.20 7.47 -3.79
CA GLU A 90 16.32 6.12 -4.37
C GLU A 90 15.44 5.09 -3.63
N LYS A 91 15.05 4.02 -4.34
CA LYS A 91 14.30 2.86 -3.80
C LYS A 91 15.02 2.11 -2.67
N ARG A 92 16.35 2.28 -2.54
CA ARG A 92 17.16 1.64 -1.52
C ARG A 92 17.12 2.47 -0.25
N GLY A 93 16.75 1.84 0.87
CA GLY A 93 16.63 2.52 2.16
C GLY A 93 15.33 3.31 2.37
N THR A 94 14.49 3.50 1.34
CA THR A 94 13.12 4.02 1.54
C THR A 94 12.37 3.13 2.55
N PRO A 95 11.71 3.73 3.56
CA PRO A 95 10.79 3.03 4.43
C PRO A 95 9.78 2.23 3.61
N ARG A 96 9.46 1.02 4.08
CA ARG A 96 8.48 0.16 3.38
C ARG A 96 7.05 0.60 3.60
N GLN A 97 6.79 1.36 4.66
CA GLN A 97 5.49 1.81 5.19
C GLN A 97 5.72 3.08 6.05
N PRO A 98 4.73 3.99 6.19
CA PRO A 98 4.88 5.27 6.89
C PRO A 98 5.41 5.17 8.33
N GLY A 99 4.82 4.26 9.11
CA GLY A 99 5.11 4.10 10.54
C GLY A 99 6.48 3.50 10.87
N ILE A 100 7.33 3.19 9.88
CA ILE A 100 8.72 2.78 10.15
C ILE A 100 9.55 3.99 10.55
N CYS A 101 9.43 5.11 9.82
CA CYS A 101 10.16 6.34 10.07
C CYS A 101 9.21 7.50 10.33
N ALA A 102 8.47 7.40 11.44
CA ALA A 102 7.43 8.35 11.82
C ALA A 102 7.92 9.80 11.99
N SER A 103 9.22 10.04 12.18
CA SER A 103 9.81 11.38 12.37
C SER A 103 10.39 12.00 11.09
N ILE A 104 10.39 11.29 9.95
CA ILE A 104 10.90 11.86 8.70
C ILE A 104 9.78 12.66 8.05
N GLN A 105 10.04 13.96 7.87
CA GLN A 105 9.12 14.91 7.25
C GLN A 105 9.18 14.82 5.72
N GLY A 106 8.03 15.05 5.10
CA GLY A 106 7.86 15.25 3.67
C GLY A 106 7.04 16.50 3.40
N LYS A 107 7.10 16.95 2.15
CA LYS A 107 6.30 18.09 1.67
C LYS A 107 5.56 17.67 0.42
N ILE A 108 4.24 17.87 0.37
CA ILE A 108 3.50 17.95 -0.88
C ILE A 108 3.48 19.42 -1.32
N THR A 109 3.73 19.67 -2.61
CA THR A 109 3.44 20.97 -3.24
C THR A 109 2.38 20.74 -4.31
N LEU A 110 1.23 21.40 -4.21
CA LEU A 110 0.19 21.33 -5.23
C LEU A 110 0.60 22.10 -6.50
N PHE A 111 0.10 21.67 -7.66
CA PHE A 111 0.37 22.33 -8.94
C PHE A 111 -0.65 23.43 -9.24
N ASN A 112 -0.15 24.64 -9.52
CA ASN A 112 -0.95 25.79 -9.99
C ASN A 112 -1.66 25.58 -11.34
N SER A 113 -1.44 24.44 -12.01
CA SER A 113 -2.15 24.03 -13.22
C SER A 113 -3.48 23.32 -12.96
N ILE A 114 -3.77 22.97 -11.70
CA ILE A 114 -4.95 22.19 -11.30
C ILE A 114 -6.06 23.11 -10.76
N PHE A 115 -5.67 24.10 -9.96
CA PHE A 115 -6.55 25.13 -9.40
C PHE A 115 -5.93 26.51 -9.63
N THR A 116 -6.76 27.55 -9.80
CA THR A 116 -6.29 28.94 -9.88
C THR A 116 -5.61 29.37 -8.57
N ASN A 117 -6.18 28.96 -7.43
CA ASN A 117 -5.68 29.19 -6.08
C ASN A 117 -5.60 27.83 -5.35
N PRO A 118 -4.52 27.04 -5.49
CA PRO A 118 -4.43 25.70 -4.90
C PRO A 118 -4.51 25.70 -3.37
N GLU A 119 -4.12 26.78 -2.72
CA GLU A 119 -4.23 26.99 -1.27
C GLU A 119 -5.69 26.91 -0.76
N HIS A 120 -6.68 27.39 -1.53
CA HIS A 120 -8.09 27.27 -1.16
C HIS A 120 -8.58 25.81 -1.13
N ALA A 121 -7.91 24.90 -1.84
CA ALA A 121 -8.26 23.47 -1.84
C ALA A 121 -7.71 22.73 -0.60
N LEU A 122 -6.95 23.42 0.27
CA LEU A 122 -6.38 22.89 1.51
C LEU A 122 -7.03 23.50 2.77
N GLU A 123 -7.93 24.47 2.63
CA GLU A 123 -8.60 25.15 3.76
C GLU A 123 -9.40 24.16 4.63
N GLY A 124 -9.16 24.18 5.95
CA GLY A 124 -9.79 23.28 6.92
C GLY A 124 -9.17 21.88 6.99
N LEU A 125 -8.10 21.59 6.22
CA LEU A 125 -7.36 20.34 6.35
C LEU A 125 -6.48 20.35 7.62
N GLU A 126 -6.08 21.54 8.10
CA GLU A 126 -5.33 21.76 9.34
C GLU A 126 -6.06 21.33 10.62
N ASP A 127 -7.40 21.21 10.58
CA ASP A 127 -8.20 20.68 11.70
C ASP A 127 -7.98 19.17 11.91
N PHE A 128 -7.35 18.48 10.96
CA PHE A 128 -7.10 17.03 11.00
C PHE A 128 -5.65 16.71 11.34
N SER A 129 -5.42 15.93 12.40
CA SER A 129 -4.06 15.47 12.75
C SER A 129 -3.45 14.44 11.79
N HIS A 130 -4.25 13.82 10.91
CA HIS A 130 -3.81 12.73 10.04
C HIS A 130 -4.53 12.78 8.69
N ILE A 131 -3.79 12.44 7.63
CA ILE A 131 -4.29 12.44 6.26
C ILE A 131 -3.89 11.16 5.52
N TRP A 132 -4.76 10.72 4.61
CA TRP A 132 -4.45 9.78 3.55
C TRP A 132 -3.84 10.51 2.36
N ILE A 133 -2.69 10.04 1.89
CA ILE A 133 -2.09 10.47 0.63
C ILE A 133 -2.21 9.30 -0.37
N LEU A 134 -2.86 9.55 -1.51
CA LEU A 134 -2.82 8.65 -2.66
C LEU A 134 -1.79 9.18 -3.65
N PHE A 135 -0.91 8.31 -4.12
CA PHE A 135 0.23 8.71 -4.95
C PHE A 135 0.57 7.66 -6.01
N TYR A 136 1.36 8.03 -7.01
CA TYR A 136 1.75 7.15 -8.11
C TYR A 136 3.18 6.62 -7.94
N PHE A 137 3.40 5.31 -8.04
CA PHE A 137 4.72 4.68 -8.01
C PHE A 137 5.49 4.94 -9.33
N HIS A 138 5.89 6.19 -9.55
CA HIS A 138 6.46 6.69 -10.81
C HIS A 138 7.76 6.02 -11.27
N ARG A 139 8.54 5.41 -10.36
CA ARG A 139 9.75 4.62 -10.67
C ARG A 139 9.49 3.11 -10.68
N ASN A 140 8.27 2.67 -10.97
CA ASN A 140 7.96 1.25 -11.18
C ASN A 140 8.20 0.88 -12.65
N ASP A 141 9.46 0.66 -13.01
CA ASP A 141 9.92 0.48 -14.40
C ASP A 141 9.53 -0.88 -15.03
N SER A 142 8.73 -1.69 -14.33
CA SER A 142 8.41 -3.05 -14.76
C SER A 142 7.25 -3.11 -15.73
N THR A 143 7.55 -3.40 -17.01
CA THR A 143 6.57 -3.62 -18.08
C THR A 143 5.69 -4.86 -17.89
N HIS A 144 6.02 -5.76 -16.95
CA HIS A 144 5.28 -7.00 -16.72
C HIS A 144 4.84 -7.12 -15.25
N ILE A 145 3.60 -6.73 -14.97
CA ILE A 145 2.97 -6.96 -13.67
C ILE A 145 2.77 -8.46 -13.42
N ARG A 146 3.19 -8.95 -12.25
CA ARG A 146 3.06 -10.36 -11.87
C ARG A 146 1.88 -10.54 -10.92
N ALA A 147 1.02 -11.53 -11.18
CA ALA A 147 -0.10 -11.88 -10.30
C ALA A 147 0.33 -12.32 -8.89
N LYS A 148 1.57 -12.82 -8.73
CA LYS A 148 2.18 -13.18 -7.44
C LYS A 148 3.52 -12.46 -7.24
N VAL A 149 3.75 -12.03 -6.00
CA VAL A 149 4.97 -11.34 -5.54
C VAL A 149 5.56 -12.05 -4.31
N SER A 150 6.81 -11.76 -3.96
CA SER A 150 7.48 -12.25 -2.75
C SER A 150 7.73 -11.08 -1.78
N PRO A 151 6.80 -10.77 -0.86
CA PRO A 151 7.01 -9.75 0.16
C PRO A 151 8.24 -10.04 1.04
N PRO A 152 9.03 -9.04 1.46
CA PRO A 152 10.19 -9.24 2.33
C PRO A 152 9.85 -9.97 3.63
N ARG A 153 8.76 -9.58 4.31
CA ARG A 153 8.24 -10.25 5.52
C ARG A 153 7.76 -11.68 5.29
N LEU A 154 7.50 -12.09 4.04
CA LEU A 154 7.09 -13.47 3.70
C LEU A 154 8.31 -14.38 3.38
N ASN A 155 9.54 -13.87 3.57
CA ASN A 155 10.82 -14.61 3.57
C ASN A 155 10.97 -15.61 2.39
N GLY A 156 10.70 -15.12 1.17
CA GLY A 156 10.88 -15.86 -0.08
C GLY A 156 9.62 -16.53 -0.64
N LEU A 157 8.65 -16.89 0.19
CA LEU A 157 7.39 -17.45 -0.30
C LEU A 157 6.59 -16.40 -1.11
N LYS A 158 5.71 -16.88 -2.00
CA LYS A 158 4.93 -16.04 -2.92
C LYS A 158 3.46 -15.99 -2.52
N THR A 159 2.88 -14.79 -2.57
CA THR A 159 1.43 -14.58 -2.38
C THR A 159 0.87 -13.70 -3.51
N GLY A 160 -0.47 -13.63 -3.62
CA GLY A 160 -1.14 -12.81 -4.63
C GLY A 160 -0.88 -11.31 -4.43
N VAL A 161 -0.70 -10.55 -5.51
CA VAL A 161 -0.34 -9.12 -5.44
C VAL A 161 -1.33 -8.30 -4.61
N PHE A 162 -2.63 -8.57 -4.72
CA PHE A 162 -3.69 -7.88 -3.96
C PHE A 162 -3.74 -8.25 -2.47
N SER A 163 -3.04 -9.32 -2.05
CA SER A 163 -2.82 -9.66 -0.64
C SER A 163 -1.60 -8.92 -0.05
N THR A 164 -1.11 -7.87 -0.73
CA THR A 164 0.12 -7.15 -0.37
C THR A 164 0.03 -5.66 -0.72
N ARG A 165 0.88 -4.85 -0.07
CA ARG A 165 1.15 -3.44 -0.42
C ARG A 165 2.32 -3.30 -1.43
N SER A 166 2.51 -4.28 -2.32
CA SER A 166 3.55 -4.24 -3.36
C SER A 166 3.31 -3.08 -4.35
N PRO A 167 4.35 -2.29 -4.73
CA PRO A 167 4.24 -1.26 -5.76
C PRO A 167 4.11 -1.84 -7.17
N HIS A 168 4.60 -3.07 -7.40
CA HIS A 168 4.43 -3.80 -8.66
C HIS A 168 3.01 -4.38 -8.75
N ARG A 169 2.05 -3.57 -9.22
CA ARG A 169 0.60 -3.89 -9.29
C ARG A 169 -0.05 -3.25 -10.53
N PRO A 170 -1.24 -3.72 -11.00
CA PRO A 170 -1.85 -3.25 -12.23
C PRO A 170 -2.07 -1.74 -12.28
N CYS A 171 -2.70 -1.18 -11.25
CA CYS A 171 -2.75 0.26 -11.02
C CYS A 171 -1.66 0.59 -9.99
N SER A 172 -0.61 1.29 -10.41
CA SER A 172 0.55 1.64 -9.58
C SER A 172 0.26 2.78 -8.59
N VAL A 173 -0.85 2.67 -7.85
CA VAL A 173 -1.30 3.61 -6.82
C VAL A 173 -0.82 3.13 -5.45
N GLY A 174 -0.13 4.01 -4.73
CA GLY A 174 0.21 3.90 -3.31
C GLY A 174 -0.82 4.61 -2.43
N LEU A 175 -0.85 4.23 -1.15
CA LEU A 175 -1.73 4.79 -0.14
C LEU A 175 -0.97 4.81 1.19
N SER A 176 -0.79 6.00 1.76
CA SER A 176 -0.09 6.19 3.02
C SER A 176 -0.93 7.03 3.98
N LEU A 177 -1.07 6.55 5.22
CA LEU A 177 -1.57 7.32 6.35
C LEU A 177 -0.39 8.01 7.00
N VAL A 178 -0.44 9.34 7.09
CA VAL A 178 0.64 10.16 7.64
C VAL A 178 0.10 11.13 8.69
N HIS A 179 0.98 11.63 9.55
CA HIS A 179 0.65 12.72 10.46
C HIS A 179 0.74 14.05 9.70
N LEU A 180 -0.28 14.90 9.80
CA LEU A 180 -0.21 16.27 9.27
C LEU A 180 0.55 17.14 10.26
N ASP A 181 1.65 17.76 9.82
CA ASP A 181 2.44 18.65 10.67
C ASP A 181 1.89 20.08 10.62
N TYR A 182 1.74 20.63 9.40
CA TYR A 182 1.16 21.95 9.13
C TYR A 182 0.91 22.18 7.61
N ILE A 183 0.23 23.28 7.29
CA ILE A 183 -0.04 23.74 5.92
C ILE A 183 0.60 25.13 5.74
N ASP A 184 1.15 25.38 4.55
CA ASP A 184 1.78 26.67 4.19
C ASP A 184 1.47 26.98 2.71
N GLY A 185 0.47 27.85 2.49
CA GLY A 185 -0.05 28.16 1.16
C GLY A 185 -0.53 26.90 0.42
N SER A 186 0.03 26.64 -0.76
CA SER A 186 -0.25 25.45 -1.57
C SER A 186 0.57 24.20 -1.18
N SER A 187 1.18 24.21 0.02
CA SER A 187 2.06 23.15 0.51
C SER A 187 1.51 22.46 1.76
N VAL A 188 1.62 21.13 1.80
CA VAL A 188 1.26 20.30 2.96
C VAL A 188 2.53 19.66 3.52
N TYR A 189 2.83 19.88 4.79
CA TYR A 189 3.97 19.30 5.50
C TYR A 189 3.48 18.17 6.40
N PHE A 190 4.14 17.02 6.36
CA PHE A 190 3.65 15.80 7.00
C PHE A 190 4.80 14.89 7.46
N SER A 191 4.57 14.13 8.53
CA SER A 191 5.52 13.19 9.10
C SER A 191 5.13 11.73 8.83
N GLY A 192 6.13 10.88 8.59
CA GLY A 192 5.96 9.46 8.25
C GLY A 192 6.09 9.14 6.76
N VAL A 193 7.11 9.68 6.09
CA VAL A 193 7.32 9.45 4.65
C VAL A 193 7.74 8.00 4.35
N ASP A 194 7.06 7.35 3.39
CA ASP A 194 7.50 6.11 2.72
C ASP A 194 7.58 6.23 1.18
N MET A 195 7.50 7.46 0.68
CA MET A 195 7.51 7.80 -0.75
C MET A 195 8.90 8.28 -1.19
N LEU A 196 9.16 8.23 -2.50
CA LEU A 196 10.39 8.79 -3.08
C LEU A 196 10.27 10.29 -3.33
N ASP A 197 11.40 10.98 -3.37
CA ASP A 197 11.48 12.33 -3.92
C ASP A 197 11.02 12.36 -5.40
N GLY A 198 10.23 13.38 -5.72
CA GLY A 198 9.57 13.55 -7.01
C GLY A 198 8.31 12.70 -7.20
N THR A 199 7.79 12.05 -6.15
CA THR A 199 6.59 11.19 -6.27
C THR A 199 5.33 12.01 -6.59
N PRO A 200 4.61 11.73 -7.69
CA PRO A 200 3.37 12.43 -8.02
C PRO A 200 2.23 12.07 -7.07
N VAL A 201 1.55 13.08 -6.54
CA VAL A 201 0.35 12.93 -5.71
C VAL A 201 -0.88 12.87 -6.60
N LEU A 202 -1.80 11.95 -6.31
CA LEU A 202 -3.06 11.78 -7.02
C LEU A 202 -4.24 12.40 -6.26
N ASP A 203 -4.25 12.29 -4.93
CA ASP A 203 -5.36 12.72 -4.08
C ASP A 203 -4.91 12.84 -2.61
N ILE A 204 -5.61 13.67 -1.82
CA ILE A 204 -5.39 13.86 -0.37
C ILE A 204 -6.76 13.80 0.31
N LYS A 205 -6.88 13.07 1.42
CA LYS A 205 -8.12 12.99 2.22
C LYS A 205 -7.83 13.06 3.72
N PRO A 206 -8.69 13.68 4.54
CA PRO A 206 -8.59 13.56 5.99
C PRO A 206 -8.77 12.10 6.43
N TYR A 207 -8.03 11.67 7.44
CA TYR A 207 -8.28 10.40 8.13
C TYR A 207 -9.38 10.59 9.18
N ILE A 208 -10.44 9.79 9.10
CA ILE A 208 -11.57 9.87 10.02
C ILE A 208 -11.73 8.51 10.72
N PRO A 209 -11.37 8.39 12.01
CA PRO A 209 -11.43 7.12 12.74
C PRO A 209 -12.80 6.43 12.67
N HIS A 210 -13.88 7.20 12.61
CA HIS A 210 -15.25 6.71 12.48
C HIS A 210 -15.50 5.91 11.18
N TYR A 211 -14.82 6.25 10.07
CA TYR A 211 -15.02 5.62 8.76
C TYR A 211 -13.85 4.73 8.34
N ASP A 212 -12.64 5.06 8.78
CA ASP A 212 -11.40 4.38 8.36
C ASP A 212 -10.92 3.31 9.36
N ASN A 213 -11.39 3.34 10.61
CA ASN A 213 -11.08 2.29 11.58
C ASN A 213 -12.20 1.23 11.64
N PRO A 214 -11.94 -0.02 11.21
CA PRO A 214 -12.95 -1.09 11.25
C PRO A 214 -13.47 -1.39 12.66
N VAL A 215 -12.69 -1.11 13.71
CA VAL A 215 -13.16 -1.31 15.11
C VAL A 215 -14.30 -0.36 15.45
N THR A 216 -14.20 0.91 15.04
CA THR A 216 -15.24 1.93 15.27
C THR A 216 -16.48 1.66 14.41
N LEU A 217 -16.28 1.29 13.14
CA LEU A 217 -17.37 0.87 12.24
C LEU A 217 -18.17 -0.32 12.80
N ASN A 218 -17.48 -1.34 13.32
CA ASN A 218 -18.14 -2.52 13.87
C ASN A 218 -18.99 -2.19 15.12
N GLN A 219 -18.55 -1.26 15.96
CA GLN A 219 -19.32 -0.81 17.13
C GLN A 219 -20.64 -0.15 16.71
N GLN A 220 -20.62 0.67 15.66
CA GLN A 220 -21.81 1.33 15.11
C GLN A 220 -22.77 0.31 14.51
N TRP A 221 -22.28 -0.56 13.63
CA TRP A 221 -23.07 -1.62 13.00
C TRP A 221 -23.74 -2.57 14.02
N ASN A 222 -23.09 -2.84 15.14
CA ASN A 222 -23.67 -3.64 16.22
C ASN A 222 -24.70 -2.85 17.05
N THR A 223 -24.50 -1.54 17.24
CA THR A 223 -25.46 -0.65 17.93
C THR A 223 -26.75 -0.50 17.14
N GLU A 224 -26.65 -0.27 15.83
CA GLU A 224 -27.80 -0.20 14.91
C GLU A 224 -28.59 -1.51 14.86
N LYS A 225 -27.91 -2.67 14.91
CA LYS A 225 -28.56 -3.98 15.00
C LYS A 225 -29.30 -4.24 16.30
N HIS A 226 -28.97 -3.54 17.39
CA HIS A 226 -29.71 -3.65 18.65
C HIS A 226 -30.95 -2.75 18.62
N LEU A 227 -30.84 -1.48 18.16
CA LEU A 227 -32.02 -0.65 17.92
C LEU A 227 -33.00 -1.22 16.88
N GLY A 228 -32.49 -1.92 15.85
CA GLY A 228 -33.32 -2.56 14.83
C GLY A 228 -34.08 -3.80 15.29
N ASN A 229 -33.69 -4.43 16.40
CA ASN A 229 -34.35 -5.63 16.91
C ASN A 229 -35.52 -5.33 17.87
N ASP A 230 -35.55 -4.16 18.50
CA ASP A 230 -36.61 -3.78 19.43
C ASP A 230 -37.93 -3.35 18.74
N ILE A 231 -37.95 -3.29 17.41
CA ILE A 231 -39.12 -2.86 16.61
C ILE A 231 -40.11 -4.02 16.32
N TYR A 232 -39.73 -5.28 16.56
CA TYR A 232 -40.61 -6.45 16.43
C TYR A 232 -40.74 -7.25 17.74
N GLY A 233 -41.20 -6.58 18.81
CA GLY A 233 -41.24 -7.15 20.16
C GLY A 233 -42.32 -6.59 21.10
N SER A 234 -43.58 -6.49 20.65
CA SER A 234 -44.80 -6.38 21.49
C SER A 234 -44.76 -5.51 22.76
N ASN A 235 -45.23 -4.26 22.67
CA ASN A 235 -46.53 -3.90 23.25
C ASN A 235 -46.99 -2.49 22.88
N SER A 236 -48.31 -2.30 22.89
CA SER A 236 -48.95 -1.01 22.62
C SER A 236 -48.93 -0.13 23.85
N GLU A 237 -48.40 1.09 23.73
CA GLU A 237 -48.89 2.24 24.50
C GLU A 237 -48.70 3.52 23.69
N LEU A 238 -49.81 4.23 23.44
CA LEU A 238 -49.84 5.48 22.68
C LEU A 238 -49.48 6.64 23.61
N ILE A 239 -48.28 7.20 23.48
CA ILE A 239 -47.92 8.43 24.19
C ILE A 239 -48.28 9.65 23.31
N ASP A 240 -49.30 10.37 23.77
CA ASP A 240 -49.83 11.59 23.20
C ASP A 240 -48.83 12.76 23.31
N HIS A 241 -48.39 13.29 22.15
CA HIS A 241 -47.57 14.50 22.06
C HIS A 241 -48.40 15.79 22.33
N SER A 242 -48.93 15.94 23.53
CA SER A 242 -49.66 17.17 23.93
C SER A 242 -49.46 17.64 25.38
N ARG A 243 -48.18 17.80 25.81
CA ARG A 243 -47.79 18.79 26.84
C ARG A 243 -46.32 19.19 26.74
N ILE A 244 -46.08 20.43 26.30
CA ILE A 244 -44.83 21.17 26.59
C ILE A 244 -45.14 22.17 27.70
N PRO A 245 -44.49 22.06 28.87
CA PRO A 245 -44.19 23.20 29.74
C PRO A 245 -42.66 23.37 29.80
N ARG A 246 -42.09 24.34 29.08
CA ARG A 246 -41.70 25.67 29.63
C ARG A 246 -40.83 25.58 30.89
N GLU A 247 -39.54 25.86 30.70
CA GLU A 247 -38.56 26.15 31.75
C GLU A 247 -38.84 27.49 32.46
N ALA A 248 -38.51 27.55 33.76
CA ALA A 248 -37.88 28.67 34.47
C ALA A 248 -37.38 28.15 35.87
N PRO A 249 -36.59 28.91 36.67
CA PRO A 249 -35.65 28.37 37.69
C PRO A 249 -36.25 28.34 39.12
N ASP A 250 -35.53 28.15 40.26
CA ASP A 250 -34.09 28.22 40.59
C ASP A 250 -33.66 27.29 41.76
N GLY A 251 -32.34 27.17 42.03
CA GLY A 251 -31.81 26.91 43.39
C GLY A 251 -30.93 25.67 43.68
N GLU A 252 -29.61 25.91 43.75
CA GLU A 252 -28.57 25.39 44.69
C GLU A 252 -28.28 23.88 44.95
N GLU A 253 -27.10 23.68 45.56
CA GLU A 253 -26.13 22.57 45.51
C GLU A 253 -26.42 21.32 46.38
N GLU A 254 -25.91 20.15 45.97
CA GLU A 254 -24.83 19.37 46.64
C GLU A 254 -24.84 17.87 46.21
N GLY A 255 -23.65 17.27 46.00
CA GLY A 255 -23.51 15.81 45.78
C GLY A 255 -22.34 15.37 44.89
N SER A 256 -21.18 15.10 45.50
CA SER A 256 -19.93 14.71 44.80
C SER A 256 -19.91 13.24 44.31
N PRO A 257 -18.94 12.82 43.47
CA PRO A 257 -19.11 11.76 42.47
C PRO A 257 -18.83 10.35 43.00
N ASN A 258 -19.25 9.34 42.23
CA ASN A 258 -18.81 7.96 42.40
C ASN A 258 -18.15 7.44 41.11
N ASP A 259 -16.90 7.01 41.24
CA ASP A 259 -16.07 6.46 40.17
C ASP A 259 -16.64 5.17 39.58
N LEU A 260 -16.65 5.08 38.24
CA LEU A 260 -16.73 3.80 37.53
C LEU A 260 -15.62 3.66 36.48
N SER A 261 -14.42 3.41 37.00
CA SER A 261 -13.38 2.54 36.41
C SER A 261 -13.07 2.70 34.92
N SER A 262 -12.30 3.73 34.58
CA SER A 262 -11.57 3.85 33.31
C SER A 262 -10.39 2.86 33.23
N ALA A 263 -10.66 1.54 33.16
CA ALA A 263 -9.60 0.51 33.18
C ALA A 263 -9.84 -0.71 32.26
N ALA A 264 -11.03 -0.89 31.68
CA ALA A 264 -11.35 -2.10 30.91
C ALA A 264 -11.13 -2.00 29.38
N SER A 265 -11.00 -0.79 28.84
CA SER A 265 -11.14 -0.58 27.38
C SER A 265 -9.89 -0.83 26.53
N SER A 266 -8.73 -1.14 27.13
CA SER A 266 -7.45 -1.28 26.43
C SER A 266 -7.12 -2.69 25.93
N MET A 267 -7.86 -3.74 26.36
CA MET A 267 -7.51 -5.13 26.07
C MET A 267 -8.34 -5.84 24.98
N GLN A 268 -9.32 -5.19 24.35
CA GLN A 268 -10.23 -5.85 23.38
C GLN A 268 -10.09 -5.45 21.90
N ILE A 269 -9.11 -4.61 21.54
CA ILE A 269 -8.98 -4.09 20.16
C ILE A 269 -8.55 -5.16 19.15
N SER A 270 -7.88 -6.23 19.60
CA SER A 270 -7.19 -7.20 18.72
C SER A 270 -8.07 -8.25 18.04
N GLU A 271 -9.31 -8.50 18.50
CA GLU A 271 -10.12 -9.62 17.96
C GLU A 271 -10.85 -9.31 16.65
N GLN A 272 -11.06 -8.04 16.30
CA GLN A 272 -11.97 -7.67 15.21
C GLN A 272 -11.33 -7.52 13.82
N VAL A 273 -10.01 -7.38 13.72
CA VAL A 273 -9.30 -7.14 12.45
C VAL A 273 -8.41 -8.32 12.08
N ARG A 274 -8.82 -9.11 11.09
CA ARG A 274 -8.08 -10.31 10.67
C ARG A 274 -6.87 -9.97 9.79
N VAL A 275 -5.67 -9.98 10.39
CA VAL A 275 -4.39 -9.84 9.69
C VAL A 275 -3.72 -11.22 9.50
N PRO A 276 -3.11 -11.52 8.32
CA PRO A 276 -2.33 -12.75 8.13
C PRO A 276 -1.14 -12.86 9.08
N ARG A 277 -0.88 -14.04 9.66
CA ARG A 277 0.21 -14.27 10.62
C ARG A 277 1.58 -13.78 10.14
N TRP A 278 1.94 -13.94 8.87
CA TRP A 278 3.23 -13.46 8.35
C TRP A 278 3.41 -11.93 8.34
N ILE A 279 2.35 -11.16 8.63
CA ILE A 279 2.40 -9.70 8.82
C ILE A 279 2.47 -9.33 10.30
N SER A 280 1.67 -9.98 11.16
CA SER A 280 1.60 -9.73 12.61
C SER A 280 2.73 -10.41 13.40
N GLU A 281 3.11 -11.60 12.97
CA GLU A 281 4.15 -12.48 13.50
C GLU A 281 5.10 -12.86 12.32
N PRO A 282 5.90 -11.92 11.82
CA PRO A 282 6.77 -12.19 10.67
C PRO A 282 7.79 -13.31 11.02
N PRO A 283 8.06 -14.28 10.11
CA PRO A 283 8.97 -15.41 10.37
C PRO A 283 10.41 -14.99 10.70
N ALA A 284 10.77 -13.75 10.37
CA ALA A 284 11.97 -13.07 10.82
C ALA A 284 11.52 -11.81 11.58
N GLY A 285 11.97 -11.64 12.82
CA GLY A 285 11.68 -10.44 13.62
C GLY A 285 12.41 -9.19 13.11
N GLN A 286 12.69 -8.25 14.01
CA GLN A 286 13.56 -7.11 13.69
C GLN A 286 15.05 -7.48 13.77
N LEU A 287 15.92 -6.61 13.25
CA LEU A 287 17.37 -6.72 13.34
C LEU A 287 17.92 -5.83 14.46
N SER A 288 18.96 -6.28 15.15
CA SER A 288 19.74 -5.42 16.05
C SER A 288 20.65 -4.51 15.22
N VAL A 289 20.63 -3.20 15.47
CA VAL A 289 21.46 -2.21 14.76
C VAL A 289 22.62 -1.79 15.67
N VAL A 290 23.86 -1.86 15.17
CA VAL A 290 25.06 -1.47 15.92
C VAL A 290 25.97 -0.58 15.08
N PHE A 291 26.17 0.65 15.53
CA PHE A 291 27.17 1.56 14.95
C PHE A 291 28.58 1.16 15.38
N LYS A 292 29.50 1.06 14.43
CA LYS A 292 30.95 0.97 14.70
C LYS A 292 31.46 2.32 15.19
N GLU A 293 32.59 2.30 15.88
CA GLU A 293 33.29 3.47 16.41
C GLU A 293 33.40 4.61 15.37
N ARG A 294 33.93 4.31 14.17
CA ARG A 294 33.96 5.25 13.04
C ARG A 294 32.61 5.90 12.74
N ALA A 295 31.55 5.10 12.61
CA ALA A 295 30.23 5.59 12.26
C ALA A 295 29.62 6.44 13.39
N ARG A 296 29.91 6.14 14.66
CA ARG A 296 29.53 7.00 15.80
C ARG A 296 30.24 8.34 15.75
N SER A 297 31.56 8.36 15.56
CA SER A 297 32.32 9.61 15.46
C SER A 297 31.91 10.46 14.25
N GLU A 298 31.57 9.84 13.12
CA GLU A 298 31.01 10.51 11.94
C GLU A 298 29.65 11.14 12.25
N LEU A 299 28.75 10.41 12.94
CA LEU A 299 27.43 10.91 13.37
C LEU A 299 27.52 12.04 14.40
N GLU A 300 28.39 11.92 15.41
CA GLU A 300 28.66 12.95 16.42
C GLU A 300 29.27 14.22 15.81
N ALA A 301 30.04 14.10 14.73
CA ALA A 301 30.54 15.25 13.98
C ALA A 301 29.43 15.94 13.17
N LEU A 302 28.53 15.17 12.54
CA LEU A 302 27.38 15.71 11.83
C LEU A 302 26.44 16.48 12.78
N ARG A 303 26.13 15.92 13.95
CA ARG A 303 25.26 16.54 14.96
C ARG A 303 25.81 17.89 15.44
N ARG A 304 27.10 17.97 15.75
CA ARG A 304 27.78 19.24 16.12
C ARG A 304 27.77 20.27 15.00
N ASN A 305 27.86 19.85 13.74
CA ASN A 305 27.79 20.76 12.59
C ASN A 305 26.37 21.30 12.38
N GLN A 306 25.33 20.51 12.67
CA GLN A 306 23.93 20.96 12.63
C GLN A 306 23.65 22.01 13.71
N GLU A 307 24.16 21.82 14.93
CA GLU A 307 24.04 22.77 16.06
C GLU A 307 24.73 24.13 15.79
N GLN A 308 25.74 24.16 14.91
CA GLN A 308 26.47 25.39 14.52
C GLN A 308 25.95 26.00 13.20
N GLY A 309 25.10 25.29 12.46
CA GLY A 309 24.53 25.73 11.19
C GLY A 309 23.21 26.48 11.36
N ASN A 310 22.90 27.35 10.40
CA ASN A 310 21.57 27.93 10.30
C ASN A 310 20.62 26.87 9.68
N ILE A 311 19.75 26.27 10.49
CA ILE A 311 18.87 25.14 10.11
C ILE A 311 17.89 25.58 9.01
N ARG A 312 18.20 25.24 7.75
CA ARG A 312 17.44 25.68 6.57
C ARG A 312 16.85 24.54 5.75
N ASP A 313 17.49 23.37 5.70
CA ASP A 313 16.98 22.23 4.94
C ASP A 313 16.06 21.33 5.79
N VAL A 314 15.08 20.69 5.15
CA VAL A 314 14.20 19.69 5.79
C VAL A 314 15.01 18.52 6.35
N ASP A 315 16.03 18.07 5.62
CA ASP A 315 16.97 17.02 6.03
C ASP A 315 17.73 17.34 7.33
N ASP A 316 17.94 18.63 7.66
CA ASP A 316 18.73 19.02 8.84
C ASP A 316 17.93 19.01 10.15
N ARG A 317 16.61 18.77 10.09
CA ARG A 317 15.73 18.63 11.27
C ARG A 317 15.51 17.17 11.69
N VAL A 318 15.95 16.22 10.86
CA VAL A 318 15.72 14.78 11.06
C VAL A 318 16.73 14.21 12.05
N ASP A 319 16.26 13.45 13.04
CA ASP A 319 17.14 12.56 13.82
C ASP A 319 17.63 11.43 12.90
N LEU A 320 18.81 11.67 12.31
CA LEU A 320 19.47 10.75 11.39
C LEU A 320 19.83 9.43 12.06
N GLU A 321 20.16 9.42 13.36
CA GLU A 321 20.48 8.18 14.08
C GLU A 321 19.22 7.31 14.20
N CYS A 322 18.13 7.89 14.70
CA CYS A 322 16.85 7.22 14.84
C CYS A 322 16.35 6.69 13.50
N SER A 323 16.44 7.51 12.44
CA SER A 323 16.07 7.16 11.07
C SER A 323 16.87 5.96 10.53
N ILE A 324 18.20 5.96 10.71
CA ILE A 324 19.06 4.84 10.31
C ILE A 324 18.68 3.57 11.07
N VAL A 325 18.46 3.66 12.37
CA VAL A 325 18.07 2.52 13.20
C VAL A 325 16.74 1.93 12.74
N GLN A 326 15.70 2.76 12.58
CA GLN A 326 14.37 2.34 12.15
C GLN A 326 14.36 1.65 10.79
N ILE A 327 15.03 2.23 9.77
CA ILE A 327 15.15 1.63 8.44
C ILE A 327 15.84 0.27 8.52
N LEU A 328 16.93 0.18 9.28
CA LEU A 328 17.75 -1.03 9.37
C LEU A 328 17.13 -2.14 10.22
N GLN A 329 16.34 -1.81 11.25
CA GLN A 329 15.60 -2.78 12.08
C GLN A 329 14.61 -3.61 11.25
N GLU A 330 13.95 -3.00 10.26
CA GLU A 330 12.94 -3.64 9.39
C GLU A 330 13.52 -4.36 8.14
N ASP A 331 14.86 -4.44 8.05
CA ASP A 331 15.64 -4.97 6.92
C ASP A 331 15.22 -4.39 5.55
N PRO A 332 15.89 -3.33 5.06
CA PRO A 332 15.54 -2.67 3.79
C PRO A 332 15.90 -3.53 2.56
N ARG A 333 16.67 -4.62 2.72
CA ARG A 333 17.07 -5.49 1.60
C ARG A 333 15.88 -6.26 1.03
N SER A 334 15.77 -6.35 -0.30
CA SER A 334 14.83 -7.29 -0.93
C SER A 334 15.28 -8.74 -0.69
N VAL A 335 14.36 -9.71 -0.83
CA VAL A 335 14.69 -11.15 -0.78
C VAL A 335 15.86 -11.48 -1.73
N TYR A 336 15.82 -10.94 -2.95
CA TYR A 336 16.89 -11.09 -3.93
C TYR A 336 18.26 -10.55 -3.46
N VAL A 337 18.29 -9.38 -2.80
CA VAL A 337 19.53 -8.82 -2.25
C VAL A 337 20.07 -9.69 -1.11
N ARG A 338 19.18 -10.20 -0.24
CA ARG A 338 19.54 -11.13 0.84
C ARG A 338 20.14 -12.43 0.30
N GLU A 339 19.54 -13.02 -0.72
CA GLU A 339 19.99 -14.29 -1.30
C GLU A 339 21.28 -14.16 -2.11
N ARG A 340 21.40 -13.14 -2.97
CA ARG A 340 22.48 -13.04 -3.96
C ARG A 340 23.70 -12.24 -3.50
N TYR A 341 23.51 -11.32 -2.54
CA TYR A 341 24.54 -10.35 -2.13
C TYR A 341 24.74 -10.28 -0.60
N ALA A 342 24.35 -11.32 0.15
CA ALA A 342 24.44 -11.40 1.62
C ALA A 342 25.75 -10.84 2.23
N ASN A 343 26.89 -11.17 1.61
CA ASN A 343 28.23 -10.85 2.13
C ASN A 343 28.75 -9.46 1.74
N GLN A 344 28.06 -8.72 0.87
CA GLN A 344 28.46 -7.40 0.41
C GLN A 344 28.03 -6.29 1.37
N PHE A 345 28.62 -5.11 1.23
CA PHE A 345 28.11 -3.91 1.88
C PHE A 345 26.78 -3.49 1.25
N TYR A 346 25.80 -3.16 2.10
CA TYR A 346 24.58 -2.51 1.68
C TYR A 346 24.73 -1.01 1.90
N THR A 347 24.55 -0.24 0.83
CA THR A 347 24.59 1.21 0.82
C THR A 347 23.23 1.76 0.41
N PHE A 348 22.83 2.85 1.06
CA PHE A 348 21.63 3.61 0.77
C PHE A 348 21.81 5.09 1.09
N LEU A 349 20.82 5.90 0.72
CA LEU A 349 20.76 7.35 0.96
C LEU A 349 19.61 7.68 1.90
N ILE A 350 19.87 8.58 2.86
CA ILE A 350 18.84 9.34 3.57
C ILE A 350 19.20 10.80 3.39
N GLY A 351 18.41 11.53 2.62
CA GLY A 351 18.67 12.92 2.28
C GLY A 351 20.02 13.07 1.58
N LYS A 352 20.83 14.02 2.07
CA LYS A 352 22.24 14.22 1.68
C LYS A 352 23.26 13.22 2.25
N TYR A 353 22.85 12.17 2.98
CA TYR A 353 23.75 11.24 3.68
C TYR A 353 23.77 9.82 3.11
N HIS A 354 24.96 9.33 2.73
CA HIS A 354 25.21 7.92 2.47
C HIS A 354 25.45 7.15 3.76
N VAL A 355 24.77 6.00 3.88
CA VAL A 355 24.91 5.07 4.99
C VAL A 355 25.41 3.72 4.46
N SER A 356 26.58 3.29 4.95
CA SER A 356 27.19 2.00 4.57
C SER A 356 27.14 1.02 5.74
N CYS A 357 26.48 -0.11 5.53
CA CYS A 357 26.30 -1.13 6.55
C CYS A 357 26.55 -2.55 6.02
N LYS A 358 26.73 -3.51 6.92
CA LYS A 358 26.85 -4.94 6.60
C LYS A 358 25.95 -5.75 7.52
N PHE A 359 25.24 -6.71 6.93
CA PHE A 359 24.30 -7.59 7.63
C PHE A 359 25.00 -8.90 8.00
N ASP A 360 24.68 -9.41 9.20
CA ASP A 360 24.98 -10.74 9.69
C ASP A 360 23.64 -11.42 9.96
N ASP A 361 23.09 -12.06 8.92
CA ASP A 361 21.78 -12.73 8.95
C ASP A 361 21.72 -13.82 10.04
N SER A 362 22.84 -14.52 10.29
CA SER A 362 22.97 -15.55 11.32
C SER A 362 22.82 -15.00 12.73
N LYS A 363 23.35 -13.80 12.99
CA LYS A 363 23.23 -13.11 14.30
C LYS A 363 22.06 -12.13 14.37
N ARG A 364 21.24 -12.01 13.32
CA ARG A 364 20.15 -11.04 13.23
C ARG A 364 20.61 -9.60 13.52
N LEU A 365 21.81 -9.28 13.04
CA LEU A 365 22.57 -8.09 13.38
C LEU A 365 22.93 -7.31 12.10
N VAL A 366 22.87 -5.98 12.16
CA VAL A 366 23.41 -5.12 11.11
C VAL A 366 24.35 -4.09 11.72
N GLN A 367 25.54 -3.99 11.13
CA GLN A 367 26.61 -3.12 11.59
C GLN A 367 26.76 -1.93 10.64
N VAL A 368 26.63 -0.72 11.15
CA VAL A 368 26.87 0.52 10.40
C VAL A 368 28.35 0.87 10.48
N TYR A 369 29.01 1.00 9.33
CA TYR A 369 30.46 1.17 9.22
C TYR A 369 30.89 2.59 8.84
N LYS A 370 30.08 3.30 8.05
CA LYS A 370 30.37 4.65 7.57
C LYS A 370 29.08 5.44 7.38
N ILE A 371 29.09 6.72 7.76
CA ILE A 371 28.07 7.72 7.46
C ILE A 371 28.80 8.93 6.87
N ALA A 372 28.39 9.41 5.69
CA ALA A 372 29.07 10.53 5.02
C ALA A 372 28.14 11.33 4.11
N LEU A 373 28.44 12.61 3.87
CA LEU A 373 27.73 13.43 2.89
C LEU A 373 27.94 12.88 1.47
N ALA A 374 26.88 12.84 0.65
CA ALA A 374 26.95 12.39 -0.74
C ALA A 374 28.03 13.11 -1.54
N ASN A 375 28.09 14.45 -1.42
CA ASN A 375 29.07 15.29 -2.11
C ASN A 375 30.52 15.11 -1.62
N SER A 376 30.76 14.40 -0.51
CA SER A 376 32.10 14.06 -0.01
C SER A 376 32.67 12.77 -0.60
N LEU A 377 31.86 12.01 -1.35
CA LEU A 377 32.26 10.82 -2.08
C LEU A 377 32.61 11.17 -3.54
N GLY A 378 33.58 12.07 -3.70
CA GLY A 378 34.27 12.24 -4.98
C GLY A 378 35.07 10.98 -5.34
N ASP A 379 34.96 10.56 -6.60
CA ASP A 379 35.66 9.46 -7.30
C ASP A 379 36.85 8.81 -6.58
N THR A 380 36.55 7.92 -5.63
CA THR A 380 37.55 7.10 -4.95
C THR A 380 37.14 5.64 -4.91
N ASN A 381 37.30 4.99 -6.07
CA ASN A 381 37.55 3.56 -6.27
C ASN A 381 37.08 2.62 -5.14
N VAL A 382 35.76 2.43 -5.03
CA VAL A 382 35.21 1.14 -4.60
C VAL A 382 34.57 0.50 -5.82
N THR A 383 35.37 -0.26 -6.57
CA THR A 383 34.94 -1.18 -7.62
C THR A 383 34.21 -2.40 -7.03
N GLY A 384 33.21 -2.13 -6.18
CA GLY A 384 32.24 -3.07 -5.66
C GLY A 384 30.92 -2.86 -6.39
N GLN A 385 30.84 -3.43 -7.61
CA GLN A 385 29.69 -3.52 -8.51
C GLN A 385 28.39 -2.92 -7.94
N VAL A 386 28.08 -1.66 -8.31
CA VAL A 386 26.79 -1.02 -7.99
C VAL A 386 25.71 -1.68 -8.87
N ILE A 387 25.11 -2.75 -8.35
CA ILE A 387 24.09 -3.51 -9.06
C ILE A 387 22.73 -2.88 -8.81
N GLY A 388 22.24 -2.16 -9.81
CA GLY A 388 20.86 -1.71 -9.89
C GLY A 388 19.88 -2.86 -10.06
N THR A 389 18.66 -2.67 -9.55
CA THR A 389 17.46 -3.46 -9.79
C THR A 389 16.25 -2.55 -9.75
#